data_AF-A0A7W1LR50-F1
#
_entry.id   AF-A0A7W1LR50-F1
#
_cell.length_a   1.000
_cell.length_b   1.000
_cell.length_c   1.000
_cell.angle_alpha   90.00
_cell.angle_beta   90.00
_cell.angle_gamma   90.00
#
_symmetry.space_group_name_H-M   'P 1'
#
loop_
_entity.id
_entity.type
_entity.pdbx_description
1 polymer ?
#
loop_
_entity_poly.entity_id
_entity_poly.type
_entity_poly.pdbx_seq_one_letter_code
_entity_poly.pdbx_strand_id
1 'polypeptide(L)' 'ISAVPADLRSKREPAQLFHWMLMRRYDMADELHREVFNVEALESLMRDFLPNEPDERLLELPITEELEIIDQVTNGSPK' A
#
# COMPACT_ATOMS: atom_id res chain seq x y z
N ILE A 1 -7.89 4.24 7.18
CA ILE A 1 -6.79 3.78 8.08
C ILE A 1 -7.27 3.60 9.53
N SER A 2 -8.14 4.47 10.07
CA SER A 2 -8.68 4.32 11.45
C SER A 2 -9.40 2.99 11.74
N ALA A 3 -9.98 2.36 10.72
CA ALA A 3 -10.65 1.06 10.83
C ALA A 3 -9.70 -0.14 11.01
N VAL A 4 -8.38 0.05 10.85
CA VAL A 4 -7.39 -1.03 11.07
C VAL A 4 -7.21 -1.25 12.57
N PRO A 5 -7.42 -2.47 13.09
CA PRO A 5 -7.13 -2.84 14.47
C PRO A 5 -5.71 -2.48 14.87
N ALA A 6 -5.50 -2.01 16.11
CA ALA A 6 -4.23 -1.43 16.54
C ALA A 6 -3.06 -2.42 16.47
N ASP A 7 -3.33 -3.70 16.71
CA ASP A 7 -2.42 -4.84 16.61
C ASP A 7 -1.99 -5.17 15.17
N LEU A 8 -2.78 -4.76 14.17
CA LEU A 8 -2.46 -4.93 12.75
C LEU A 8 -1.82 -3.67 12.13
N ARG A 9 -1.78 -2.54 12.83
CA ARG A 9 -1.16 -1.30 12.32
C ARG A 9 0.36 -1.40 12.21
N SER A 10 1.00 -2.23 13.04
CA SER A 10 2.45 -2.47 12.97
C SER A 10 2.84 -3.45 11.86
N LYS A 11 1.87 -4.12 11.21
CA LYS A 11 2.15 -5.11 10.18
C LYS A 11 2.68 -4.50 8.90
N ARG A 12 2.22 -3.29 8.53
CA ARG A 12 2.57 -2.59 7.28
C ARG A 12 2.35 -1.08 7.39
N GLU A 13 3.13 -0.31 6.64
CA GLU A 13 2.90 1.14 6.50
C GLU A 13 1.48 1.46 5.95
N PRO A 14 0.81 2.53 6.41
CA PRO A 14 -0.58 2.81 6.06
C PRO A 14 -0.84 2.98 4.56
N ALA A 15 0.12 3.51 3.81
CA ALA A 15 0.03 3.66 2.35
C ALA A 15 0.03 2.30 1.63
N GLN A 16 0.75 1.32 2.16
CA GLN A 16 0.84 -0.02 1.59
C GLN A 16 -0.44 -0.82 1.84
N LEU A 17 -1.03 -0.69 3.04
CA LEU A 17 -2.35 -1.25 3.33
C LEU A 17 -3.42 -0.71 2.35
N PHE A 18 -3.34 0.57 1.99
CA PHE A 18 -4.26 1.14 1.02
C PHE A 18 -4.08 0.54 -0.38
N HIS A 19 -2.84 0.38 -0.85
CA HIS A 19 -2.56 -0.27 -2.15
C HIS A 19 -3.06 -1.71 -2.18
N TRP A 20 -2.83 -2.48 -1.12
CA TRP A 20 -3.30 -3.86 -1.05
C TRP A 20 -4.82 -3.98 -0.99
N MET A 21 -5.50 -3.07 -0.30
CA MET A 21 -6.97 -3.00 -0.34
C MET A 21 -7.46 -2.78 -1.77
N LEU A 22 -6.84 -1.87 -2.53
CA LEU A 22 -7.23 -1.62 -3.93
C LEU A 22 -7.02 -2.85 -4.82
N MET A 23 -5.89 -3.54 -4.66
CA MET A 23 -5.60 -4.78 -5.38
C MET A 23 -6.61 -5.87 -5.03
N ARG A 24 -6.85 -6.10 -3.73
CA ARG A 24 -7.81 -7.12 -3.28
C ARG A 24 -9.21 -6.85 -3.80
N ARG A 25 -9.62 -5.58 -3.87
CA ARG A 25 -10.91 -5.18 -4.42
C ARG A 25 -11.03 -5.52 -5.91
N TYR A 26 -9.96 -5.33 -6.68
CA TYR A 26 -9.92 -5.69 -8.09
C TYR A 26 -10.06 -7.21 -8.27
N ASP A 27 -9.25 -7.98 -7.54
CA ASP A 27 -9.28 -9.46 -7.62
C ASP A 27 -10.66 -10.01 -7.23
N MET A 28 -11.23 -9.52 -6.13
CA MET A 28 -12.56 -9.95 -5.68
C MET A 28 -13.66 -9.57 -6.66
N ALA A 29 -13.56 -8.41 -7.31
CA ALA A 29 -14.55 -8.00 -8.30
C ALA A 29 -14.50 -8.88 -9.55
N ASP A 30 -13.29 -9.31 -9.94
CA ASP A 30 -13.08 -10.25 -11.04
C ASP A 30 -13.64 -11.64 -10.69
N GLU A 31 -13.27 -12.18 -9.52
CA GLU A 31 -13.71 -13.49 -9.03
C GLU A 31 -15.24 -13.59 -8.83
N LEU A 32 -15.86 -12.54 -8.29
CA LEU A 32 -17.29 -12.52 -7.96
C LEU A 32 -18.16 -11.99 -9.11
N HIS A 33 -17.56 -11.55 -10.21
CA HIS A 33 -18.24 -10.92 -11.35
C HIS A 33 -19.22 -9.81 -10.95
N ARG A 34 -18.87 -9.03 -9.93
CA ARG A 34 -19.68 -7.90 -9.45
C ARG A 34 -18.80 -6.81 -8.87
N GLU A 35 -19.37 -5.63 -8.70
CA GLU A 35 -18.73 -4.57 -7.94
C GLU A 35 -18.50 -4.99 -6.47
N VAL A 36 -17.30 -4.70 -5.97
CA VAL A 36 -16.88 -4.91 -4.59
C VAL A 36 -16.50 -3.56 -3.99
N PHE A 37 -17.07 -3.26 -2.82
CA PHE A 37 -16.81 -2.02 -2.11
C PHE A 37 -15.52 -2.09 -1.29
N ASN A 38 -14.94 -0.92 -1.00
CA ASN A 38 -13.70 -0.82 -0.22
C ASN A 38 -13.79 -1.52 1.15
N VAL A 39 -14.95 -1.44 1.82
CA VAL A 39 -15.15 -2.07 3.14
C VAL A 39 -15.05 -3.59 3.04
N GLU A 40 -15.70 -4.18 2.04
CA GLU A 40 -15.68 -5.62 1.80
C GLU A 40 -14.27 -6.13 1.47
N ALA A 41 -13.55 -5.41 0.61
CA ALA A 41 -12.16 -5.73 0.28
C ALA A 41 -11.23 -5.59 1.50
N LEU A 42 -11.45 -4.58 2.34
CA LEU A 42 -10.68 -4.36 3.57
C LEU A 42 -10.91 -5.48 4.59
N GLU A 43 -12.14 -5.95 4.74
CA GLU A 43 -12.48 -7.07 5.61
C GLU A 43 -11.81 -8.37 5.15
N SER A 44 -11.82 -8.66 3.84
CA SER A 44 -11.08 -9.82 3.29
C SER A 44 -9.59 -9.66 3.50
N LEU A 45 -9.03 -8.47 3.27
CA LEU A 45 -7.60 -8.20 3.50
C LEU A 45 -7.19 -8.46 4.96
N MET A 46 -8.01 -8.02 5.93
CA MET A 46 -7.74 -8.23 7.36
C MET A 46 -7.88 -9.67 7.81
N ARG A 47 -8.81 -10.42 7.21
CA ARG A 47 -9.11 -11.81 7.61
C ARG A 47 -8.18 -12.81 6.94
N ASP A 48 -7.91 -12.62 5.66
CA ASP A 48 -7.33 -13.68 4.81
C ASP A 48 -5.85 -13.44 4.52
N PHE A 49 -5.42 -12.16 4.46
CA PHE A 49 -4.08 -11.79 3.98
C PHE A 49 -3.16 -11.33 5.12
N LEU A 50 -3.56 -10.31 5.89
CA LEU A 50 -2.71 -9.74 6.96
C LEU A 50 -2.25 -10.73 8.05
N PRO A 51 -3.06 -11.73 8.47
CA PRO A 51 -2.62 -12.69 9.50
C PRO A 51 -1.52 -13.64 9.01
N ASN A 52 -1.46 -13.90 7.70
CA ASN A 52 -0.53 -14.83 7.08
C ASN A 52 0.76 -14.16 6.61
N GLU A 53 0.76 -12.82 6.55
CA GLU A 53 1.92 -12.03 6.18
C GLU A 53 2.87 -11.87 7.39
N PRO A 54 4.20 -12.06 7.19
CA PRO A 54 5.16 -11.67 8.20
C PRO A 54 5.05 -10.18 8.49
N ASP A 55 5.21 -9.80 9.75
CA ASP A 55 5.31 -8.40 10.16
C ASP A 55 6.36 -7.71 9.30
N GLU A 56 6.08 -6.51 8.82
CA GLU A 56 7.15 -5.65 8.33
C GLU A 56 8.14 -5.44 9.48
N ARG A 57 9.29 -6.11 9.39
CA ARG A 57 10.51 -5.44 9.82
C ARG A 57 10.60 -4.22 8.93
N LEU A 58 10.34 -3.05 9.51
CA LEU A 58 10.63 -1.77 8.91
C LEU A 58 12.09 -1.84 8.43
N LEU A 59 12.28 -2.16 7.16
CA LEU A 59 13.56 -1.96 6.51
C LEU A 59 13.63 -0.46 6.41
N GLU A 60 14.37 0.16 7.31
CA GLU A 60 14.90 1.51 7.14
C GLU A 60 15.75 1.46 5.87
N LEU A 61 15.11 1.55 4.71
CA LEU A 61 15.81 1.81 3.48
C LEU A 61 16.48 3.16 3.72
N PRO A 62 17.82 3.26 3.72
CA PRO A 62 18.44 4.57 3.67
C PRO A 62 17.82 5.26 2.47
N ILE A 63 17.38 6.50 2.67
CA ILE A 63 16.93 7.41 1.62
C ILE A 63 18.15 7.60 0.71
N THR A 64 18.37 6.64 -0.17
CA THR A 64 19.56 6.58 -1.02
C THR A 64 19.27 7.55 -2.12
N GLU A 65 19.71 8.80 -1.93
CA GLU A 65 20.26 9.79 -2.89
C GLU A 65 19.73 9.86 -4.35
N GLU A 66 18.64 9.19 -4.72
CA GLU A 66 18.14 9.15 -6.10
C GLU A 66 17.11 10.25 -6.43
N LEU A 67 16.81 11.14 -5.48
CA LEU A 67 15.98 12.33 -5.76
C LEU A 67 16.77 13.51 -6.35
N GLU A 68 18.10 13.44 -6.48
CA GLU A 68 18.89 14.52 -7.10
C GLU A 68 18.82 14.55 -8.64
N ILE A 69 18.30 13.50 -9.30
CA ILE A 69 18.27 13.46 -10.77
C ILE A 69 17.20 14.41 -11.35
N ILE A 70 16.15 14.76 -10.59
CA ILE A 70 15.04 15.57 -11.11
C ILE A 70 15.36 17.06 -11.15
N ASP A 71 16.22 17.58 -10.25
CA ASP A 71 16.53 19.02 -10.22
C ASP A 71 17.48 19.46 -11.35
N GLN A 72 18.38 18.58 -11.81
CA GLN A 72 19.32 18.88 -12.89
C GLN A 72 18.65 18.91 -14.28
N VAL A 73 17.51 18.23 -14.46
CA VAL A 73 16.79 18.21 -15.74
C VAL A 73 15.89 19.43 -15.90
N THR A 74 15.38 20.03 -14.81
CA THR A 74 14.45 21.16 -14.90
C THR A 74 15.11 22.54 -14.89
N ASN A 75 16.34 22.68 -14.39
CA ASN A 75 17.03 23.98 -14.31
C ASN A 75 17.95 24.32 -15.50
N GLY A 76 17.99 23.48 -16.54
CA GLY A 76 18.76 23.71 -17.76
C GLY A 76 17.99 24.39 -18.89
N SER A 77 17.40 25.57 -18.67
CA SER A 77 16.97 26.44 -19.79
C SER A 77 18.04 27.51 -20.07
N PRO A 78 18.79 27.43 -21.18
CA PRO A 78 19.72 28.50 -21.56
C PRO A 78 18.92 29.71 -22.03
N LYS A 79 19.29 30.89 -21.52
CA LYS A 79 18.90 32.19 -22.06
C LYS A 79 19.99 32.69 -22.99
#